data_AF-A0A928R6Q7-F1
#
_entry.id   AF-A0A928R6Q7-F1
#
_cell.length_a   1.000
_cell.length_b   1.000
_cell.length_c   1.000
_cell.angle_alpha   90.00
_cell.angle_beta   90.00
_cell.angle_gamma   90.00
#
_symmetry.space_group_name_H-M   'P 1'
#
loop_
_entity.id
_entity.type
_entity.pdbx_description
1 polymer ?
#
loop_
_entity_poly.entity_id
_entity_poly.type
_entity_poly.pdbx_seq_one_letter_code
_entity_poly.pdbx_strand_id
1 'polypeptide(L)' 'MKEIELKYGCNPNQKPAKIFAKNGELPLKVLNGRPGYINFLDAFNSFQLVKELKKATNLPAAASFKHVSP' A
#
# COMPACT_ATOMS: atom_id res chain seq x y z
N MET A 1 -12.54 -9.26 1.63
CA MET A 1 -12.86 -7.88 2.10
C MET A 1 -12.78 -6.90 0.93
N LYS A 2 -13.81 -6.07 0.69
CA LYS A 2 -13.85 -5.16 -0.48
C LYS A 2 -13.28 -3.77 -0.23
N GLU A 3 -13.28 -3.31 1.03
CA GLU A 3 -12.80 -1.99 1.42
C GLU A 3 -12.24 -1.97 2.84
N ILE A 4 -11.38 -0.99 3.13
CA ILE A 4 -10.82 -0.70 4.45
C ILE A 4 -10.96 0.80 4.72
N GLU A 5 -11.62 1.15 5.81
CA GLU A 5 -11.72 2.53 6.29
C GLU A 5 -10.39 3.01 6.88
N LEU A 6 -9.99 4.23 6.52
CA LEU A 6 -8.76 4.87 6.96
C LEU A 6 -9.03 5.97 7.99
N LYS A 7 -8.02 6.30 8.79
CA LYS A 7 -8.13 7.38 9.80
C LYS A 7 -8.39 8.76 9.16
N TYR A 8 -7.77 9.03 8.01
CA TYR A 8 -7.88 10.22 7.16
C TYR A 8 -7.13 9.98 5.83
N GLY A 9 -7.22 10.93 4.89
CA GLY A 9 -6.53 10.94 3.59
C GLY A 9 -5.05 11.34 3.71
N CYS A 10 -4.54 12.19 2.81
CA CYS A 10 -3.14 12.66 2.89
C CYS A 10 -2.88 13.49 4.16
N ASN A 11 -3.88 14.24 4.63
CA ASN A 11 -3.80 15.14 5.79
C ASN A 11 -4.96 14.88 6.77
N PRO A 12 -4.80 15.20 8.07
CA PRO A 12 -5.80 14.89 9.12
C PRO A 12 -7.21 15.45 8.89
N ASN A 13 -7.33 16.57 8.19
CA ASN A 13 -8.61 17.21 7.86
C ASN A 13 -9.37 16.53 6.72
N GLN A 14 -8.72 15.63 5.97
CA GLN A 14 -9.32 14.95 4.82
C GLN A 14 -10.03 13.67 5.26
N LYS A 15 -11.31 13.79 5.62
CA LYS A 15 -12.19 12.69 6.02
C LYS A 15 -13.53 12.79 5.28
N PRO A 16 -14.23 11.67 4.99
CA PRO A 16 -13.81 10.28 5.20
C PRO A 16 -12.73 9.83 4.19
N ALA A 17 -12.03 8.73 4.49
CA ALA A 17 -11.05 8.13 3.60
C ALA A 17 -11.11 6.60 3.66
N LYS A 18 -10.92 5.93 2.52
CA LYS A 18 -10.89 4.47 2.41
C LYS A 18 -10.02 4.01 1.25
N ILE A 19 -9.54 2.77 1.31
CA ILE A 19 -9.15 2.02 0.11
C ILE A 19 -10.24 1.01 -0.21
N PHE A 20 -10.49 0.77 -1.50
CA PHE A 20 -11.48 -0.21 -1.94
C PHE A 20 -11.07 -0.83 -3.27
N ALA A 21 -11.56 -2.03 -3.55
CA ALA A 21 -11.48 -2.66 -4.86
C ALA A 21 -12.82 -2.48 -5.59
N LYS A 22 -12.81 -1.93 -6.80
CA LYS A 22 -14.02 -1.79 -7.64
C LYS A 22 -14.59 -3.17 -8.00
N ASN A 23 -13.71 -4.12 -8.30
CA ASN A 23 -14.05 -5.48 -8.69
C ASN A 23 -13.35 -6.46 -7.75
N GLY A 24 -14.10 -7.42 -7.19
CA GLY A 24 -13.54 -8.47 -6.33
C GLY A 24 -13.15 -7.98 -4.94
N GLU A 25 -12.14 -8.63 -4.36
CA GLU A 25 -11.62 -8.34 -3.02
C GLU A 25 -10.30 -7.55 -3.09
N LEU A 26 -9.96 -6.84 -2.01
CA LEU A 26 -8.64 -6.23 -1.88
C LEU A 26 -7.56 -7.32 -1.90
N PRO A 27 -6.48 -7.16 -2.69
CA PRO A 27 -5.41 -8.16 -2.78
C PRO A 27 -4.41 -8.07 -1.62
N LEU A 28 -4.89 -7.73 -0.42
CA LEU A 28 -4.08 -7.56 0.78
C LEU A 28 -4.89 -7.91 2.03
N LYS A 29 -4.17 -8.25 3.10
CA LYS A 29 -4.73 -8.47 4.44
C LYS A 29 -3.90 -7.72 5.46
N VAL A 30 -4.53 -6.93 6.31
CA VAL A 30 -3.86 -6.32 7.47
C VAL A 30 -3.75 -7.39 8.56
N LEU A 31 -2.52 -7.78 8.89
CA LEU A 31 -2.27 -8.75 9.96
C LEU A 31 -2.13 -8.09 11.33
N ASN A 32 -1.61 -6.86 11.37
CA ASN A 32 -1.44 -6.09 12.60
C ASN A 32 -1.46 -4.58 12.31
N GLY A 33 -1.86 -3.78 13.31
CA GLY A 33 -1.87 -2.32 13.23
C GLY A 33 -2.99 -1.72 12.38
N ARG A 34 -2.89 -0.41 12.11
CA ARG A 34 -3.87 0.37 11.33
C ARG A 34 -3.16 1.29 10.31
N PRO A 35 -2.85 0.82 9.10
CA PRO A 35 -2.16 1.61 8.08
C PRO A 35 -3.01 2.81 7.61
N GLY A 36 -2.34 3.94 7.39
CA GLY A 36 -2.93 5.16 6.86
C GLY A 36 -2.86 5.27 5.33
N TYR A 37 -3.44 6.35 4.79
CA TYR A 37 -3.48 6.61 3.34
C TYR A 37 -2.08 6.60 2.70
N ILE A 38 -1.14 7.36 3.27
CA ILE A 38 0.24 7.44 2.77
C ILE A 38 0.95 6.09 2.90
N ASN A 39 0.67 5.29 3.94
CA ASN A 39 1.28 3.97 4.07
C ASN A 39 0.88 3.03 2.91
N PHE A 40 -0.37 3.11 2.44
CA PHE A 40 -0.80 2.33 1.28
C PHE A 40 -0.15 2.83 -0.02
N LEU A 41 0.06 4.14 -0.19
CA LEU A 41 0.83 4.67 -1.32
C LEU A 41 2.28 4.15 -1.32
N ASP A 42 2.96 4.19 -0.17
CA ASP A 42 4.32 3.65 -0.04
C ASP A 42 4.34 2.12 -0.28
N ALA A 43 3.41 1.38 0.31
CA ALA A 43 3.36 -0.08 0.21
C ALA A 43 3.06 -0.58 -1.21
N PHE A 44 2.11 0.03 -1.93
CA PHE A 44 1.76 -0.41 -3.28
C PHE A 44 2.85 -0.11 -4.31
N ASN A 45 3.58 1.00 -4.17
CA ASN A 45 4.72 1.29 -5.04
C ASN A 45 5.92 0.40 -4.71
N SER A 46 6.28 0.28 -3.43
CA SER A 46 7.41 -0.54 -3.00
C SER A 46 7.25 -2.02 -3.33
N PHE A 47 6.04 -2.58 -3.21
CA PHE A 47 5.75 -3.97 -3.59
C PHE A 47 5.97 -4.21 -5.09
N GLN A 48 5.51 -3.30 -5.95
CA GLN A 48 5.72 -3.42 -7.40
C GLN A 48 7.21 -3.41 -7.74
N LEU A 49 7.97 -2.48 -7.16
CA LEU A 49 9.42 -2.39 -7.38
C LEU A 49 10.15 -3.68 -7.03
N VAL A 50 9.94 -4.23 -5.83
CA VAL A 50 10.64 -5.46 -5.42
C VAL A 50 10.17 -6.69 -6.21
N LYS A 51 8.90 -6.73 -6.61
CA LYS A 51 8.36 -7.81 -7.45
C LYS A 51 9.00 -7.81 -8.84
N GLU A 52 9.15 -6.64 -9.45
CA GLU A 52 9.79 -6.49 -10.75
C GLU A 52 11.30 -6.75 -10.68
N LEU A 53 11.99 -6.25 -9.65
CA LEU A 53 13.40 -6.55 -9.40
C LEU A 53 13.65 -8.05 -9.22
N LYS A 54 12.81 -8.74 -8.43
CA LYS A 54 12.89 -10.20 -8.26
C LYS A 54 12.69 -10.92 -9.60
N LYS A 55 11.74 -10.49 -10.42
CA LYS A 55 11.48 -11.08 -11.75
C LYS A 55 12.65 -10.86 -12.72
N ALA A 56 13.23 -9.65 -12.73
CA ALA A 56 14.29 -9.28 -13.66
C ALA A 56 15.65 -9.91 -13.30
N THR A 57 15.96 -10.02 -12.01
CA THR A 57 17.27 -10.47 -11.53
C THR A 57 17.29 -11.93 -11.07
N ASN A 58 16.12 -12.52 -10.83
CA ASN A 58 15.94 -13.79 -10.13
C ASN A 58 16.51 -13.83 -8.68
N LEU A 59 16.95 -12.69 -8.13
CA LEU A 59 17.51 -12.58 -6.78
C LEU A 59 16.50 -11.98 -5.79
N PRO A 60 16.59 -12.29 -4.48
CA PRO A 60 15.82 -11.57 -3.47
C PRO A 60 16.00 -10.05 -3.60
N ALA A 61 14.90 -9.31 -3.47
CA ALA A 61 14.89 -7.84 -3.61
C ALA A 61 14.19 -7.20 -2.40
N ALA A 62 14.63 -5.99 -2.05
CA ALA A 62 14.07 -5.19 -0.97
C ALA A 62 14.00 -3.72 -1.42
N ALA A 63 13.09 -2.96 -0.80
CA ALA A 63 12.97 -1.52 -1.00
C ALA A 63 12.64 -0.84 0.32
N SER A 64 13.27 0.31 0.58
CA SER A 64 12.92 1.24 1.64
C SER A 64 12.21 2.40 0.99
N PHE A 65 11.03 2.81 1.47
CA PHE A 65 10.27 3.90 0.86
C PHE A 65 10.05 5.02 1.87
N LYS A 66 10.13 6.26 1.37
CA LYS A 66 9.75 7.45 2.11
C LYS A 66 9.15 8.48 1.16
N HIS A 67 7.97 9.02 1.51
CA HIS A 67 7.26 9.99 0.69
C HIS A 67 7.03 9.49 -0.76
N VAL A 68 6.58 8.24 -0.89
CA VAL A 68 6.18 7.63 -2.16
C VAL A 68 7.33 7.46 -3.15
N SER A 69 8.58 7.37 -2.66
CA SER A 69 9.78 7.10 -3.46
C SER A 69 10.74 6.17 -2.70
N PRO A 70 11.52 5.34 -3.43
CA PRO A 70 12.54 4.47 -2.84
C PRO A 70 13.74 5.25 -2.27
#